data_AF-A0A971HY82-F1
#
_entry.id   AF-A0A971HY82-F1
#
_cell.length_a   1.000
_cell.length_b   1.000
_cell.length_c   1.000
_cell.angle_alpha   90.00
_cell.angle_beta   90.00
_cell.angle_gamma   90.00
#
_symmetry.space_group_name_H-M   'P 1'
#
loop_
_entity.id
_entity.type
_entity.pdbx_description
1 polymer ?
#
loop_
_entity_poly.entity_id
_entity_poly.type
_entity_poly.pdbx_seq_one_letter_code
_entity_poly.pdbx_strand_id
1 'polypeptide(L)'
;MKAVKFNRINTQAIFAIFSLLLIISPVLGQTPFSGAPISVNQSSDYKSETTASEDFSNSDSPSYLENLTEEESRLLTLGLLPVYYPSLKQCLEQKEPFTGSKGGLKASIDLCKSYYPLANGHFSRNFGNPEKMLEWARRTEKDEKLRKLVLASKAGDVLLTGPIKEEDINKNLICLMTKGPYYHASIVVESTPPVIIESVGVTGSISDPYSNKVRMSMWYEELNYYCFVKLVRPTEKKSDKEAQEIINKALGYSYLQLGRPYDYSFTDSDGSSAFYCSELVSKAYESGGLDIANKNAERDKIVVAVHEVIDGLKPKDKVKLSDDIVNFALRYIENPDFDMLQDFIVNTIVPSCEVFSEIFPDEKSLVKLNNVINKVRDGDAFDNFSKASGDYKAKKAAGKFDAKFGIGFLREKTAQVGIAAGFLKDMNNLANDAGTNLQETLILTTKILLPLYQNLGTYGEILSDLGKNGVQIPQGVQTMLEIIDWSVEKREEIRKWPIIGEPLSQLMPGSGNGKIRTDFTSPSDIGYGASDFSYTWP
;
A
#
# COMPACT_ATOMS: atom_id res chain seq x y z
N MET A 1 -9.65 -9.58 -18.28
CA MET A 1 -10.23 -9.88 -16.94
C MET A 1 -11.52 -9.10 -16.81
N LYS A 2 -12.64 -9.74 -16.42
CA LYS A 2 -13.88 -9.01 -16.13
C LYS A 2 -13.62 -8.13 -14.90
N ALA A 3 -13.82 -6.83 -15.04
CA ALA A 3 -13.73 -5.88 -13.93
C ALA A 3 -14.62 -6.39 -12.79
N VAL A 4 -13.99 -6.80 -11.69
CA VAL A 4 -14.70 -7.05 -10.44
C VAL A 4 -15.31 -5.71 -10.06
N LYS A 5 -16.64 -5.61 -10.15
CA LYS A 5 -17.37 -4.43 -9.68
C LYS A 5 -17.18 -4.36 -8.16
N PHE A 6 -16.18 -3.61 -7.72
CA PHE A 6 -15.96 -3.18 -6.34
C PHE A 6 -17.14 -2.31 -5.90
N ASN A 7 -18.26 -2.93 -5.50
CA ASN A 7 -19.51 -2.25 -5.22
C ASN A 7 -19.80 -2.25 -3.71
N ARG A 8 -19.86 -1.04 -3.13
CA ARG A 8 -20.57 -0.56 -1.92
C ARG A 8 -20.42 -1.28 -0.56
N ILE A 9 -20.07 -2.57 -0.50
CA ILE A 9 -19.99 -3.34 0.76
C ILE A 9 -18.55 -3.38 1.29
N ASN A 10 -17.55 -3.37 0.40
CA ASN A 10 -16.12 -3.35 0.76
C ASN A 10 -15.69 -2.13 1.59
N THR A 11 -16.45 -1.04 1.58
CA THR A 11 -16.09 0.20 2.29
C THR A 11 -16.57 0.20 3.75
N GLN A 12 -17.70 -0.46 4.06
CA GLN A 12 -18.10 -0.80 5.44
C GLN A 12 -17.10 -1.76 6.08
N ALA A 13 -16.50 -2.58 5.23
CA ALA A 13 -15.47 -3.52 5.55
C ALA A 13 -14.13 -2.84 5.86
N ILE A 14 -13.70 -1.87 5.04
CA ILE A 14 -12.55 -1.00 5.29
C ILE A 14 -12.77 -0.14 6.54
N PHE A 15 -14.00 0.27 6.85
CA PHE A 15 -14.32 1.07 8.03
C PHE A 15 -14.43 0.24 9.30
N ALA A 16 -14.96 -0.98 9.24
CA ALA A 16 -14.91 -1.90 10.36
C ALA A 16 -13.46 -2.35 10.58
N ILE A 17 -12.70 -2.63 9.51
CA ILE A 17 -11.26 -2.80 9.54
C ILE A 17 -10.58 -1.52 10.05
N PHE A 18 -10.98 -0.28 9.73
CA PHE A 18 -10.36 0.95 10.27
C PHE A 18 -10.72 1.19 11.75
N SER A 19 -11.95 0.91 12.13
CA SER A 19 -12.49 0.99 13.49
C SER A 19 -11.99 -0.15 14.37
N LEU A 20 -11.51 -1.22 13.76
CA LEU A 20 -10.78 -2.29 14.41
C LEU A 20 -9.28 -2.24 14.17
N LEU A 21 -8.73 -1.49 13.21
CA LEU A 21 -7.33 -1.04 13.06
C LEU A 21 -7.00 -0.02 14.16
N LEU A 22 -8.03 0.71 14.58
CA LEU A 22 -8.10 1.42 15.86
C LEU A 22 -8.03 0.53 17.09
N ILE A 23 -8.00 -0.80 16.92
CA ILE A 23 -7.76 -1.80 17.96
C ILE A 23 -6.61 -2.76 17.54
N ILE A 24 -6.34 -2.97 16.24
CA ILE A 24 -5.67 -4.13 15.64
C ILE A 24 -5.32 -3.90 14.14
N SER A 25 -4.03 -3.79 13.78
CA SER A 25 -3.40 -4.10 12.44
C SER A 25 -2.70 -2.90 11.71
N PRO A 26 -1.78 -3.09 10.71
CA PRO A 26 -1.06 -4.28 10.24
C PRO A 26 0.45 -4.29 10.55
N VAL A 27 0.81 -5.26 11.40
CA VAL A 27 2.10 -5.92 11.70
C VAL A 27 3.33 -5.38 11.02
N LEU A 28 4.44 -5.19 11.79
CA LEU A 28 5.78 -5.44 11.26
C LEU A 28 7.09 -5.53 12.05
N GLY A 29 7.97 -6.38 11.49
CA GLY A 29 9.34 -6.70 11.90
C GLY A 29 9.65 -8.17 11.58
N GLN A 30 10.41 -8.39 10.50
CA GLN A 30 10.90 -9.66 9.94
C GLN A 30 9.88 -10.48 9.12
N THR A 31 10.31 -10.85 7.91
CA THR A 31 9.59 -11.69 6.96
C THR A 31 9.79 -13.19 7.22
N PRO A 32 8.82 -14.07 6.88
CA PRO A 32 8.92 -15.53 7.07
C PRO A 32 10.05 -16.22 6.32
N PHE A 33 10.69 -15.51 5.39
CA PHE A 33 11.55 -16.13 4.41
C PHE A 33 13.00 -15.95 4.85
N SER A 34 13.52 -16.96 5.55
CA SER A 34 14.93 -17.09 5.92
C SER A 34 15.81 -17.37 4.69
N GLY A 35 15.83 -16.42 3.75
CA GLY A 35 16.93 -16.30 2.79
C GLY A 35 18.05 -15.54 3.46
N ALA A 36 19.26 -16.11 3.52
CA ALA A 36 20.42 -15.37 3.98
C ALA A 36 20.56 -14.06 3.14
N PRO A 37 20.80 -12.90 3.78
CA PRO A 37 21.12 -11.68 3.04
C PRO A 37 22.34 -11.96 2.17
N ILE A 38 22.18 -11.81 0.85
CA ILE A 38 23.32 -11.91 -0.06
C ILE A 38 24.08 -10.60 0.13
N SER A 39 25.28 -10.67 0.71
CA SER A 39 26.20 -9.54 0.70
C SER A 39 26.47 -9.19 -0.75
N VAL A 40 26.02 -8.01 -1.18
CA VAL A 40 26.35 -7.45 -2.48
C VAL A 40 27.84 -7.16 -2.47
N ASN A 41 28.64 -8.16 -2.87
CA ASN A 41 30.00 -7.89 -3.27
C ASN A 41 29.89 -6.93 -4.46
N GLN A 42 30.41 -5.72 -4.26
CA GLN A 42 30.56 -4.68 -5.26
C GLN A 42 31.56 -5.13 -6.35
N SER A 43 31.29 -6.26 -7.03
CA SER A 43 32.02 -6.60 -8.24
C SER A 43 31.54 -5.67 -9.34
N SER A 44 32.44 -4.80 -9.77
CA SER A 44 32.37 -3.82 -10.85
C SER A 44 32.04 -4.40 -12.24
N ASP A 45 31.53 -5.63 -12.32
CA ASP A 45 31.45 -6.42 -13.54
C ASP A 45 29.99 -6.63 -14.01
N TYR A 46 29.03 -5.80 -13.57
CA TYR A 46 27.81 -5.61 -14.35
C TYR A 46 28.14 -4.70 -15.54
N LYS A 47 28.70 -5.31 -16.59
CA LYS A 47 28.59 -4.72 -17.92
C LYS A 47 27.13 -4.90 -18.34
N SER A 48 26.42 -3.79 -18.44
CA SER A 48 25.23 -3.68 -19.29
C SER A 48 25.65 -3.91 -20.75
N GLU A 49 26.01 -5.15 -21.08
CA GLU A 49 25.92 -5.68 -22.44
C GLU A 49 24.51 -6.23 -22.64
N THR A 50 23.48 -5.46 -22.26
CA THR A 50 22.22 -5.48 -23.01
C THR A 50 22.39 -4.61 -24.25
N THR A 51 23.33 -5.00 -25.10
CA THR A 51 23.34 -4.67 -26.52
C THR A 51 22.20 -5.44 -27.20
N ALA A 52 20.95 -5.21 -26.77
CA ALA A 52 19.78 -5.65 -27.52
C ALA A 52 19.65 -4.89 -28.86
N SER A 53 20.55 -3.94 -29.15
CA SER A 53 20.60 -3.19 -30.41
C SER A 53 21.76 -3.57 -31.35
N GLU A 54 22.75 -4.39 -30.96
CA GLU A 54 23.92 -4.64 -31.83
C GLU A 54 24.13 -6.10 -32.27
N ASP A 55 23.51 -7.10 -31.63
CA ASP A 55 23.76 -8.52 -31.99
C ASP A 55 22.61 -9.23 -32.72
N PHE A 56 21.59 -8.48 -33.18
CA PHE A 56 20.58 -9.01 -34.12
C PHE A 56 21.01 -8.96 -35.60
N SER A 57 22.23 -8.46 -35.88
CA SER A 57 22.80 -8.43 -37.24
C SER A 57 23.39 -9.76 -37.70
N ASN A 58 23.48 -10.78 -36.84
CA ASN A 58 24.11 -12.07 -37.18
C ASN A 58 23.12 -13.20 -37.52
N SER A 59 21.88 -12.87 -37.91
CA SER A 59 21.11 -13.74 -38.80
C SER A 59 21.12 -13.11 -40.20
N ASP A 60 22.04 -13.54 -41.05
CA ASP A 60 22.20 -13.16 -42.47
C ASP A 60 21.03 -13.61 -43.37
N SER A 61 19.79 -13.57 -42.89
CA SER A 61 18.61 -13.79 -43.73
C SER A 61 17.59 -12.68 -43.55
N PRO A 62 17.38 -11.82 -44.58
CA PRO A 62 16.27 -10.87 -44.66
C PRO A 62 14.87 -11.51 -44.52
N SER A 63 14.77 -12.85 -44.61
CA SER A 63 13.51 -13.58 -44.71
C SER A 63 12.60 -13.52 -43.47
N TYR A 64 13.11 -13.22 -42.28
CA TYR A 64 12.26 -13.15 -41.09
C TYR A 64 11.45 -11.84 -41.03
N LEU A 65 11.96 -10.75 -41.62
CA LEU A 65 11.22 -9.50 -41.78
C LEU A 65 10.13 -9.61 -42.85
N GLU A 66 10.35 -10.44 -43.88
CA GLU A 66 9.35 -10.76 -44.91
C GLU A 66 8.09 -11.42 -44.34
N ASN A 67 8.17 -11.95 -43.12
CA ASN A 67 7.03 -12.59 -42.45
C ASN A 67 6.01 -11.60 -41.84
N LEU A 68 6.33 -10.31 -41.82
CA LEU A 68 5.45 -9.29 -41.25
C LEU A 68 4.42 -8.82 -42.28
N THR A 69 3.20 -8.58 -41.81
CA THR A 69 2.22 -7.78 -42.54
C THR A 69 2.66 -6.32 -42.59
N GLU A 70 2.06 -5.52 -43.48
CA GLU A 70 2.29 -4.07 -43.53
C GLU A 70 1.97 -3.40 -42.17
N GLU A 71 0.91 -3.85 -41.50
CA GLU A 71 0.52 -3.35 -40.17
C GLU A 71 1.59 -3.64 -39.11
N GLU A 72 2.07 -4.89 -39.02
CA GLU A 72 3.08 -5.28 -38.04
C GLU A 72 4.42 -4.60 -38.31
N SER A 73 4.82 -4.48 -39.58
CA SER A 73 6.03 -3.75 -39.98
C SER A 73 5.96 -2.29 -39.52
N ARG A 74 4.79 -1.66 -39.66
CA ARG A 74 4.55 -0.29 -39.19
C ARG A 74 4.58 -0.19 -37.67
N LEU A 75 3.95 -1.11 -36.94
CA LEU A 75 3.97 -1.14 -35.46
C LEU A 75 5.38 -1.37 -34.90
N LEU A 76 6.18 -2.21 -35.55
CA LEU A 76 7.61 -2.41 -35.25
C LEU A 76 8.40 -1.12 -35.48
N THR A 77 8.21 -0.48 -36.62
CA THR A 77 8.86 0.81 -36.95
C THR A 77 8.47 1.92 -35.96
N LEU A 78 7.24 1.89 -35.44
CA LEU A 78 6.75 2.81 -34.42
C LEU A 78 7.27 2.50 -33.01
N GLY A 79 8.10 1.48 -32.81
CA GLY A 79 8.60 1.07 -31.50
C GLY A 79 7.54 0.47 -30.57
N LEU A 80 6.41 0.01 -31.13
CA LEU A 80 5.30 -0.59 -30.37
C LEU A 80 5.37 -2.13 -30.36
N LEU A 81 6.27 -2.72 -31.13
CA LEU A 81 6.61 -4.14 -31.07
C LEU A 81 8.12 -4.29 -30.84
N PRO A 82 8.56 -5.35 -30.15
CA PRO A 82 9.98 -5.56 -29.90
C PRO A 82 10.72 -5.89 -31.19
N VAL A 83 11.99 -5.54 -31.28
CA VAL A 83 12.86 -5.88 -32.43
C VAL A 83 12.87 -7.39 -32.74
N TYR A 84 12.70 -8.22 -31.72
CA TYR A 84 12.62 -9.68 -31.83
C TYR A 84 11.22 -10.24 -32.13
N TYR A 85 10.18 -9.39 -32.22
CA TYR A 85 8.81 -9.82 -32.56
C TYR A 85 8.73 -10.67 -33.85
N PRO A 86 9.45 -10.37 -34.94
CA PRO A 86 9.40 -11.18 -36.15
C PRO A 86 9.79 -12.64 -35.91
N SER A 87 10.81 -12.90 -35.09
CA SER A 87 11.23 -14.25 -34.71
C SER A 87 10.16 -14.96 -33.88
N LEU A 88 9.51 -14.23 -32.95
CA LEU A 88 8.38 -14.76 -32.18
C LEU A 88 7.21 -15.13 -33.08
N LYS A 89 6.90 -14.31 -34.09
CA LYS A 89 5.85 -14.57 -35.07
C LYS A 89 6.18 -15.79 -35.94
N GLN A 90 7.41 -15.88 -36.44
CA GLN A 90 7.88 -17.03 -37.22
C GLN A 90 7.76 -18.33 -36.40
N CYS A 91 8.13 -18.28 -35.12
CA CYS A 91 7.94 -19.38 -34.18
C CYS A 91 6.47 -19.72 -33.96
N LEU A 92 5.62 -18.72 -33.74
CA LEU A 92 4.17 -18.89 -33.57
C LEU A 92 3.52 -19.58 -34.78
N GLU A 93 3.89 -19.16 -35.99
CA GLU A 93 3.37 -19.67 -37.27
C GLU A 93 4.03 -20.99 -37.72
N GLN A 94 4.93 -21.54 -36.91
CA GLN A 94 5.69 -22.76 -37.20
C GLN A 94 6.47 -22.73 -38.52
N LYS A 95 7.09 -21.58 -38.83
CA LYS A 95 7.94 -21.42 -40.01
C LYS A 95 9.38 -21.77 -39.65
N GLU A 96 10.14 -22.34 -40.59
CA GLU A 96 11.56 -22.67 -40.42
C GLU A 96 12.33 -21.47 -39.83
N PRO A 97 13.15 -21.65 -38.77
CA PRO A 97 13.62 -22.91 -38.20
C PRO A 97 12.72 -23.54 -37.11
N PHE A 98 11.53 -22.97 -36.86
CA PHE A 98 10.62 -23.33 -35.77
C PHE A 98 9.50 -24.26 -36.21
N THR A 99 9.82 -25.37 -36.86
CA THR A 99 8.82 -26.33 -37.34
C THR A 99 8.48 -27.40 -36.30
N GLY A 100 7.27 -27.96 -36.38
CA GLY A 100 6.81 -29.05 -35.51
C GLY A 100 6.79 -28.65 -34.02
N SER A 101 7.39 -29.46 -33.15
CA SER A 101 7.39 -29.24 -31.70
C SER A 101 8.19 -28.01 -31.24
N LYS A 102 8.98 -27.40 -32.14
CA LYS A 102 9.77 -26.19 -31.89
C LYS A 102 9.01 -24.91 -32.22
N GLY A 103 7.78 -25.00 -32.73
CA GLY A 103 6.93 -23.86 -33.06
C GLY A 103 5.60 -23.89 -32.31
N GLY A 104 4.80 -22.84 -32.52
CA GLY A 104 3.53 -22.59 -31.84
C GLY A 104 3.67 -21.66 -30.63
N LEU A 105 2.52 -21.31 -30.02
CA LEU A 105 2.44 -20.27 -28.99
C LEU A 105 3.36 -20.51 -27.80
N LYS A 106 3.40 -21.75 -27.28
CA LYS A 106 4.26 -22.09 -26.14
C LYS A 106 5.73 -21.92 -26.48
N ALA A 107 6.18 -22.43 -27.63
CA ALA A 107 7.56 -22.31 -28.07
C ALA A 107 7.96 -20.85 -28.31
N SER A 108 7.04 -20.03 -28.83
CA SER A 108 7.26 -18.59 -29.01
C SER A 108 7.40 -17.84 -27.67
N ILE A 109 6.58 -18.18 -26.67
CA ILE A 109 6.72 -17.66 -25.30
C ILE A 109 8.07 -18.09 -24.69
N ASP A 110 8.45 -19.36 -24.84
CA ASP A 110 9.71 -19.88 -24.31
C ASP A 110 10.92 -19.26 -25.03
N LEU A 111 10.81 -18.97 -26.33
CA LEU A 111 11.81 -18.22 -27.10
C LEU A 111 11.93 -16.77 -26.59
N CYS A 112 10.82 -16.08 -26.34
CA CYS A 112 10.88 -14.73 -25.78
C CYS A 112 11.55 -14.72 -24.40
N LYS A 113 11.27 -15.71 -23.55
CA LYS A 113 11.87 -15.85 -22.22
C LYS A 113 13.37 -16.15 -22.29
N SER A 114 13.85 -16.82 -23.33
CA SER A 114 15.28 -17.13 -23.48
C SER A 114 16.13 -15.89 -23.73
N TYR A 115 15.53 -14.79 -24.20
CA TYR A 115 16.20 -13.48 -24.30
C TYR A 115 16.45 -12.83 -22.93
N TYR A 116 15.82 -13.32 -21.86
CA TYR A 116 15.98 -12.84 -20.49
C TYR A 116 16.47 -13.96 -19.56
N PRO A 117 17.69 -14.50 -19.76
CA PRO A 117 18.18 -15.65 -19.00
C PRO A 117 18.33 -15.34 -17.49
N LEU A 118 18.62 -14.08 -17.14
CA LEU A 118 18.71 -13.62 -15.75
C LEU A 118 17.37 -13.68 -15.00
N ALA A 119 16.24 -13.75 -15.72
CA ALA A 119 14.92 -13.92 -15.13
C ALA A 119 14.79 -15.24 -14.35
N ASN A 120 15.54 -16.27 -14.73
CA ASN A 120 15.52 -17.61 -14.14
C ASN A 120 14.10 -18.19 -13.91
N GLY A 121 13.19 -17.94 -14.85
CA GLY A 121 11.80 -18.42 -14.77
C GLY A 121 10.84 -17.52 -13.97
N HIS A 122 11.28 -16.39 -13.43
CA HIS A 122 10.47 -15.44 -12.67
C HIS A 122 9.81 -14.40 -13.58
N PHE A 123 8.77 -14.81 -14.28
CA PHE A 123 8.02 -13.99 -15.23
C PHE A 123 6.56 -13.77 -14.81
N SER A 124 5.94 -12.69 -15.28
CA SER A 124 4.51 -12.46 -15.24
C SER A 124 3.74 -13.48 -16.09
N ARG A 125 2.42 -13.54 -15.89
CA ARG A 125 1.54 -14.57 -16.49
C ARG A 125 1.58 -14.59 -18.01
N ASN A 126 1.52 -13.43 -18.67
CA ASN A 126 1.49 -13.35 -20.13
C ASN A 126 2.83 -12.91 -20.72
N PHE A 127 3.92 -12.95 -19.96
CA PHE A 127 5.23 -12.53 -20.43
C PHE A 127 5.60 -13.27 -21.71
N GLY A 128 6.00 -12.53 -22.74
CA GLY A 128 6.45 -13.10 -24.01
C GLY A 128 5.34 -13.62 -24.91
N ASN A 129 4.07 -13.31 -24.64
CA ASN A 129 2.95 -13.70 -25.50
C ASN A 129 2.86 -12.77 -26.73
N PRO A 130 3.22 -13.23 -27.95
CA PRO A 130 3.26 -12.38 -29.14
C PRO A 130 1.87 -11.89 -29.60
N GLU A 131 0.80 -12.66 -29.32
CA GLU A 131 -0.56 -12.23 -29.66
C GLU A 131 -0.99 -11.05 -28.78
N LYS A 132 -0.62 -11.08 -27.50
CA LYS A 132 -0.89 -9.98 -26.55
C LYS A 132 -0.06 -8.74 -26.85
N MET A 133 1.19 -8.91 -27.27
CA MET A 133 2.02 -7.81 -27.77
C MET A 133 1.34 -7.11 -28.95
N LEU A 134 0.89 -7.87 -29.95
CA LEU A 134 0.24 -7.31 -31.13
C LEU A 134 -1.10 -6.65 -30.80
N GLU A 135 -1.91 -7.28 -29.94
CA GLU A 135 -3.17 -6.69 -29.44
C GLU A 135 -2.91 -5.33 -28.76
N TRP A 136 -1.89 -5.26 -27.91
CA TRP A 136 -1.52 -4.02 -27.24
C TRP A 136 -1.00 -2.97 -28.21
N ALA A 137 -0.07 -3.32 -29.10
CA ALA A 137 0.53 -2.40 -30.07
C ALA A 137 -0.54 -1.71 -30.94
N ARG A 138 -1.52 -2.48 -31.43
CA ARG A 138 -2.67 -1.98 -32.20
C ARG A 138 -3.54 -0.98 -31.45
N ARG A 139 -3.69 -1.17 -30.13
CA ARG A 139 -4.46 -0.27 -29.28
C ARG A 139 -3.67 1.00 -28.96
N THR A 140 -2.40 0.84 -28.56
CA THR A 140 -1.47 1.93 -28.22
C THR A 140 -1.22 2.86 -29.39
N GLU A 141 -1.15 2.32 -30.60
CA GLU A 141 -0.96 3.12 -31.81
C GLU A 141 -1.96 4.27 -31.95
N LYS A 142 -3.22 4.02 -31.55
CA LYS A 142 -4.32 4.99 -31.67
C LYS A 142 -4.27 6.07 -30.58
N ASP A 143 -3.45 5.88 -29.56
CA ASP A 143 -3.29 6.80 -28.43
C ASP A 143 -1.95 7.53 -28.52
N GLU A 144 -1.98 8.76 -29.03
CA GLU A 144 -0.78 9.57 -29.21
C GLU A 144 -0.04 9.85 -27.89
N LYS A 145 -0.77 10.07 -26.79
CA LYS A 145 -0.16 10.34 -25.49
C LYS A 145 0.54 9.10 -24.97
N LEU A 146 -0.12 7.94 -25.02
CA LEU A 146 0.49 6.69 -24.60
C LEU A 146 1.71 6.34 -25.46
N ARG A 147 1.61 6.53 -26.78
CA ARG A 147 2.73 6.31 -27.69
C ARG A 147 3.93 7.20 -27.34
N LYS A 148 3.71 8.49 -27.04
CA LYS A 148 4.78 9.40 -26.59
C LYS A 148 5.41 8.92 -25.28
N LEU A 149 4.61 8.47 -24.32
CA LEU A 149 5.11 7.93 -23.05
C LEU A 149 5.95 6.67 -23.26
N VAL A 150 5.49 5.72 -24.07
CA VAL A 150 6.22 4.49 -24.41
C VAL A 150 7.56 4.82 -25.07
N LEU A 151 7.55 5.69 -26.08
CA LEU A 151 8.74 6.09 -26.83
C LEU A 151 9.72 6.95 -26.02
N ALA A 152 9.25 7.62 -24.97
CA ALA A 152 10.10 8.40 -24.08
C ALA A 152 10.83 7.56 -23.04
N SER A 153 10.41 6.30 -22.85
CA SER A 153 10.97 5.41 -21.85
C SER A 153 12.39 4.96 -22.18
N LYS A 154 13.18 4.78 -21.12
CA LYS A 154 14.55 4.27 -21.17
C LYS A 154 14.77 3.27 -20.04
N ALA A 155 15.75 2.39 -20.22
CA ALA A 155 16.22 1.54 -19.13
C ALA A 155 16.65 2.41 -17.93
N GLY A 156 16.28 1.97 -16.72
CA GLY A 156 16.40 2.73 -15.49
C GLY A 156 15.16 3.57 -15.15
N ASP A 157 14.36 4.04 -16.12
CA ASP A 157 13.19 4.86 -15.80
C ASP A 157 12.26 4.12 -14.82
N VAL A 158 11.61 4.88 -13.93
CA VAL A 158 10.67 4.33 -12.95
C VAL A 158 9.25 4.58 -13.41
N LEU A 159 8.47 3.52 -13.41
CA LEU A 159 7.07 3.53 -13.73
C LEU A 159 6.24 3.52 -12.44
N LEU A 160 5.46 4.57 -12.23
CA LEU A 160 4.52 4.70 -11.13
C LEU A 160 3.11 4.55 -11.68
N THR A 161 2.28 3.75 -11.02
CA THR A 161 0.87 3.58 -11.40
C THR A 161 -0.07 3.97 -10.27
N GLY A 162 -1.24 4.48 -10.67
CA GLY A 162 -2.25 5.03 -9.78
C GLY A 162 -3.65 4.91 -10.38
N PRO A 163 -4.70 5.31 -9.65
CA PRO A 163 -6.05 5.36 -10.19
C PRO A 163 -6.20 6.53 -11.18
N ILE A 164 -6.97 6.34 -12.26
CA ILE A 164 -7.24 7.41 -13.23
C ILE A 164 -8.09 8.53 -12.61
N LYS A 165 -9.08 8.15 -11.80
CA LYS A 165 -10.03 9.09 -11.23
C LYS A 165 -9.64 9.46 -9.81
N GLU A 166 -9.79 10.73 -9.48
CA GLU A 166 -9.57 11.25 -8.13
C GLU A 166 -10.45 10.54 -7.09
N GLU A 167 -11.70 10.22 -7.43
CA GLU A 167 -12.60 9.46 -6.55
C GLU A 167 -12.06 8.05 -6.19
N ASP A 168 -11.20 7.48 -7.03
CA ASP A 168 -10.62 6.15 -6.83
C ASP A 168 -9.29 6.22 -6.06
N ILE A 169 -8.60 7.37 -6.07
CA ILE A 169 -7.45 7.66 -5.18
C ILE A 169 -7.88 7.51 -3.73
N ASN A 170 -9.01 8.12 -3.36
CA ASN A 170 -9.55 8.09 -2.01
C ASN A 170 -10.16 6.72 -1.61
N LYS A 171 -10.24 5.78 -2.54
CA LYS A 171 -10.73 4.40 -2.31
C LYS A 171 -9.62 3.36 -2.37
N ASN A 172 -8.46 3.72 -2.92
CA ASN A 172 -7.29 2.83 -2.96
C ASN A 172 -6.53 2.91 -1.64
N LEU A 173 -6.30 1.77 -1.01
CA LEU A 173 -5.68 1.70 0.31
C LEU A 173 -4.26 2.27 0.33
N ILE A 174 -3.43 1.95 -0.66
CA ILE A 174 -2.04 2.45 -0.70
C ILE A 174 -2.04 3.96 -0.91
N CYS A 175 -2.90 4.47 -1.79
CA CYS A 175 -3.05 5.90 -2.02
C CYS A 175 -3.54 6.64 -0.77
N LEU A 176 -4.51 6.07 -0.05
CA LEU A 176 -5.02 6.60 1.22
C LEU A 176 -3.92 6.63 2.28
N MET A 177 -3.23 5.50 2.49
CA MET A 177 -2.20 5.35 3.52
C MET A 177 -0.99 6.26 3.30
N THR A 178 -0.64 6.51 2.03
CA THR A 178 0.52 7.33 1.64
C THR A 178 0.15 8.76 1.25
N LYS A 179 -1.13 9.11 1.33
CA LYS A 179 -1.73 10.37 0.87
C LYS A 179 -1.20 10.85 -0.49
N GLY A 180 -1.06 9.92 -1.43
CA GLY A 180 -0.53 10.21 -2.76
C GLY A 180 -1.19 9.38 -3.84
N PRO A 181 -1.04 9.77 -5.11
CA PRO A 181 -1.86 9.22 -6.19
C PRO A 181 -1.34 7.88 -6.72
N TYR A 182 -0.24 7.33 -6.18
CA TYR A 182 0.43 6.15 -6.71
C TYR A 182 0.31 4.96 -5.75
N TYR A 183 -0.04 3.80 -6.28
CA TYR A 183 -0.17 2.55 -5.52
C TYR A 183 0.88 1.49 -5.88
N HIS A 184 1.64 1.67 -6.97
CA HIS A 184 2.65 0.70 -7.41
C HIS A 184 3.81 1.39 -8.12
N ALA A 185 5.00 0.78 -8.03
CA ALA A 185 6.24 1.24 -8.63
C ALA A 185 7.00 0.07 -9.27
N SER A 186 7.63 0.31 -10.42
CA SER A 186 8.48 -0.67 -11.11
C SER A 186 9.62 0.01 -11.86
N ILE A 187 10.68 -0.73 -12.17
CA ILE A 187 11.86 -0.23 -12.89
C ILE A 187 11.87 -0.77 -14.31
N VAL A 188 12.09 0.11 -15.30
CA VAL A 188 12.22 -0.25 -16.72
C VAL A 188 13.61 -0.86 -16.93
N VAL A 189 13.67 -2.05 -17.52
CA VAL A 189 14.93 -2.74 -17.86
C VAL A 189 15.26 -2.65 -19.35
N GLU A 190 14.26 -2.55 -20.20
CA GLU A 190 14.37 -2.41 -21.66
C GLU A 190 13.26 -1.48 -22.14
N SER A 191 13.45 -0.73 -23.23
CA SER A 191 12.62 0.43 -23.59
C SER A 191 11.74 0.30 -24.85
N THR A 192 11.75 -0.83 -25.59
CA THR A 192 10.99 -0.88 -26.86
C THR A 192 10.48 -2.28 -27.25
N PRO A 193 9.20 -2.63 -26.95
CA PRO A 193 8.37 -2.03 -25.93
C PRO A 193 8.91 -2.42 -24.56
N PRO A 194 8.59 -1.64 -23.53
CA PRO A 194 9.41 -1.74 -22.35
C PRO A 194 9.11 -2.97 -21.50
N VAL A 195 10.19 -3.51 -20.94
CA VAL A 195 10.16 -4.62 -20.00
C VAL A 195 10.51 -4.04 -18.65
N ILE A 196 9.88 -4.55 -17.60
CA ILE A 196 10.05 -4.04 -16.24
C ILE A 196 10.42 -5.16 -15.28
N ILE A 197 11.07 -4.79 -14.18
CA ILE A 197 11.13 -5.59 -12.96
C ILE A 197 10.23 -4.93 -11.92
N GLU A 198 9.41 -5.73 -11.26
CA GLU A 198 8.47 -5.29 -10.24
C GLU A 198 8.39 -6.30 -9.11
N SER A 199 7.99 -5.84 -7.92
CA SER A 199 7.53 -6.72 -6.84
C SER A 199 6.02 -6.64 -6.71
N VAL A 200 5.33 -7.78 -6.81
CA VAL A 200 3.86 -7.84 -6.74
C VAL A 200 3.39 -8.78 -5.62
N GLY A 201 2.37 -8.33 -4.88
CA GLY A 201 1.70 -9.15 -3.86
C GLY A 201 0.78 -10.21 -4.47
N VAL A 202 0.01 -10.88 -3.63
CA VAL A 202 -1.01 -11.84 -4.06
C VAL A 202 -2.11 -11.11 -4.82
N THR A 203 -2.31 -11.48 -6.09
CA THR A 203 -3.40 -10.96 -6.93
C THR A 203 -4.51 -12.00 -7.03
N GLY A 204 -5.47 -11.93 -6.10
CA GLY A 204 -6.61 -12.87 -6.04
C GLY A 204 -6.27 -14.14 -5.26
N SER A 205 -5.55 -15.09 -5.86
CA SER A 205 -5.25 -16.39 -5.23
C SER A 205 -3.82 -16.50 -4.74
N ILE A 206 -3.63 -17.00 -3.52
CA ILE A 206 -2.30 -17.30 -2.95
C ILE A 206 -1.56 -18.40 -3.72
N SER A 207 -2.27 -19.21 -4.50
CA SER A 207 -1.70 -20.25 -5.35
C SER A 207 -1.26 -19.76 -6.73
N ASP A 208 -1.43 -18.48 -7.05
CA ASP A 208 -1.00 -17.94 -8.34
C ASP A 208 0.54 -17.94 -8.44
N PRO A 209 1.13 -18.80 -9.29
CA PRO A 209 2.58 -18.93 -9.39
C PRO A 209 3.25 -17.71 -10.02
N TYR A 210 2.48 -16.76 -10.55
CA TYR A 210 2.97 -15.52 -11.13
C TYR A 210 2.95 -14.35 -10.15
N SER A 211 2.36 -14.50 -8.96
CA SER A 211 2.22 -13.43 -7.97
C SER A 211 3.13 -13.64 -6.74
N ASN A 212 3.04 -12.73 -5.76
CA ASN A 212 3.75 -12.83 -4.48
C ASN A 212 5.29 -12.92 -4.60
N LYS A 213 5.87 -12.16 -5.54
CA LYS A 213 7.32 -12.14 -5.79
C LYS A 213 7.79 -10.94 -6.60
N VAL A 214 9.11 -10.75 -6.60
CA VAL A 214 9.83 -9.99 -7.61
C VAL A 214 9.87 -10.78 -8.93
N ARG A 215 9.42 -10.17 -10.01
CA ARG A 215 9.30 -10.80 -11.33
C ARG A 215 9.62 -9.82 -12.46
N MET A 216 9.91 -10.37 -13.63
CA MET A 216 9.89 -9.62 -14.88
C MET A 216 8.47 -9.57 -15.44
N SER A 217 8.03 -8.38 -15.85
CA SER A 217 6.75 -8.16 -16.50
C SER A 217 6.94 -7.34 -17.77
N MET A 218 6.00 -7.44 -18.70
CA MET A 218 6.00 -6.59 -19.89
C MET A 218 4.98 -5.49 -19.74
N TRP A 219 5.30 -4.31 -20.25
CA TRP A 219 4.49 -3.13 -19.97
C TRP A 219 3.04 -3.24 -20.47
N TYR A 220 2.75 -4.09 -21.47
CA TYR A 220 1.38 -4.35 -21.90
C TYR A 220 0.50 -5.08 -20.86
N GLU A 221 1.09 -5.73 -19.86
CA GLU A 221 0.36 -6.36 -18.76
C GLU A 221 0.02 -5.34 -17.66
N GLU A 222 0.95 -4.42 -17.36
CA GLU A 222 0.77 -3.36 -16.36
C GLU A 222 -0.10 -2.20 -16.85
N LEU A 223 0.02 -1.82 -18.12
CA LEU A 223 -0.81 -0.80 -18.75
C LEU A 223 -2.11 -1.38 -19.28
N ASN A 224 -3.05 -1.59 -18.37
CA ASN A 224 -4.44 -1.63 -18.76
C ASN A 224 -5.03 -0.22 -18.71
N TYR A 225 -6.01 0.09 -19.57
CA TYR A 225 -6.71 1.39 -19.68
C TYR A 225 -7.44 1.88 -18.41
N TYR A 226 -7.14 1.30 -17.25
CA TYR A 226 -7.76 1.58 -15.97
C TYR A 226 -6.79 2.23 -14.97
N CYS A 227 -5.51 2.40 -15.31
CA CYS A 227 -4.52 3.03 -14.46
C CYS A 227 -3.99 4.37 -15.02
N PHE A 228 -3.79 5.32 -14.11
CA PHE A 228 -2.91 6.46 -14.31
C PHE A 228 -1.47 6.00 -14.20
N VAL A 229 -0.60 6.65 -14.96
CA VAL A 229 0.79 6.31 -15.12
C VAL A 229 1.61 7.58 -15.03
N LYS A 230 2.70 7.53 -14.27
CA LYS A 230 3.77 8.50 -14.34
C LYS A 230 5.09 7.77 -14.57
N LEU A 231 5.73 8.09 -15.68
CA LEU A 231 7.11 7.70 -15.97
C LEU A 231 8.02 8.81 -15.45
N VAL A 232 9.03 8.46 -14.67
CA VAL A 232 10.03 9.39 -14.13
C VAL A 232 11.44 8.90 -14.42
N ARG A 233 12.40 9.83 -14.55
CA ARG A 233 13.81 9.51 -14.77
C ARG A 233 14.68 10.02 -13.61
N PRO A 234 14.94 9.19 -12.59
CA PRO A 234 15.72 9.63 -11.43
C PRO A 234 17.11 10.23 -11.77
N THR A 235 17.71 9.78 -12.87
CA THR A 235 19.04 10.19 -13.32
C THR A 235 19.07 11.38 -14.29
N GLU A 236 17.94 12.03 -14.60
CA GLU A 236 17.86 13.09 -15.64
C GLU A 236 18.87 14.24 -15.44
N LYS A 237 19.15 14.62 -14.19
CA LYS A 237 20.08 15.72 -13.87
C LYS A 237 21.55 15.28 -13.79
N LYS A 238 21.85 14.02 -14.10
CA LYS A 238 23.20 13.46 -14.07
C LYS A 238 23.83 13.53 -15.46
N SER A 239 25.15 13.50 -15.50
CA SER A 239 25.85 13.30 -16.78
C SER A 239 25.56 11.89 -17.33
N ASP A 240 25.60 11.70 -18.64
CA ASP A 240 25.31 10.39 -19.26
C ASP A 240 26.13 9.24 -18.65
N LYS A 241 27.41 9.48 -18.37
CA LYS A 241 28.30 8.50 -17.74
C LYS A 241 27.84 8.14 -16.32
N GLU A 242 27.58 9.14 -15.50
CA GLU A 242 27.12 8.94 -14.12
C GLU A 242 25.73 8.28 -14.09
N ALA A 243 24.82 8.72 -14.96
CA ALA A 243 23.52 8.12 -15.13
C ALA A 243 23.63 6.63 -15.48
N GLN A 244 24.48 6.28 -16.46
CA GLN A 244 24.67 4.89 -16.86
C GLN A 244 25.27 4.03 -15.75
N GLU A 245 26.23 4.55 -14.97
CA GLU A 245 26.80 3.83 -13.82
C GLU A 245 25.75 3.54 -12.74
N ILE A 246 24.89 4.51 -12.43
CA ILE A 246 23.78 4.35 -11.48
C ILE A 246 22.76 3.34 -12.01
N ILE A 247 22.33 3.49 -13.27
CA ILE A 247 21.35 2.60 -13.92
C ILE A 247 21.86 1.15 -13.92
N ASN A 248 23.11 0.93 -14.31
CA ASN A 248 23.72 -0.40 -14.35
C ASN A 248 23.67 -1.10 -12.99
N LYS A 249 24.00 -0.36 -11.92
CA LYS A 249 23.93 -0.89 -10.54
C LYS A 249 22.49 -1.17 -10.12
N ALA A 250 21.56 -0.26 -10.41
CA ALA A 250 20.14 -0.43 -10.07
C ALA A 250 19.50 -1.63 -10.79
N LEU A 251 19.78 -1.79 -12.08
CA LEU A 251 19.31 -2.94 -12.85
C LEU A 251 19.97 -4.24 -12.36
N GLY A 252 21.29 -4.24 -12.15
CA GLY A 252 22.01 -5.39 -11.60
C GLY A 252 21.45 -5.84 -10.24
N TYR A 253 21.18 -4.88 -9.34
CA TYR A 253 20.53 -5.16 -8.06
C TYR A 253 19.14 -5.77 -8.26
N SER A 254 18.31 -5.19 -9.13
CA SER A 254 16.95 -5.65 -9.41
C SER A 254 16.91 -7.09 -9.96
N TYR A 255 17.83 -7.43 -10.87
CA TYR A 255 17.96 -8.81 -11.39
C TYR A 255 18.30 -9.81 -10.28
N LEU A 256 19.17 -9.45 -9.33
CA LEU A 256 19.53 -10.34 -8.21
C LEU A 256 18.35 -10.61 -7.26
N GLN A 257 17.32 -9.78 -7.28
CA GLN A 257 16.14 -9.94 -6.42
C GLN A 257 15.02 -10.76 -7.06
N LEU A 258 15.13 -11.18 -8.32
CA LEU A 258 14.09 -11.98 -8.98
C LEU A 258 13.77 -13.25 -8.19
N GLY A 259 12.48 -13.52 -8.03
CA GLY A 259 11.98 -14.66 -7.25
C GLY A 259 11.87 -14.40 -5.74
N ARG A 260 12.41 -13.29 -5.23
CA ARG A 260 12.22 -12.90 -3.82
C ARG A 260 10.73 -12.68 -3.54
N PRO A 261 10.22 -13.10 -2.38
CA PRO A 261 8.82 -12.95 -2.01
C PRO A 261 8.40 -11.48 -1.92
N TYR A 262 7.09 -11.24 -2.05
CA TYR A 262 6.54 -9.92 -1.78
C TYR A 262 6.57 -9.61 -0.30
N ASP A 263 6.90 -8.38 0.00
CA ASP A 263 6.94 -7.91 1.36
C ASP A 263 5.59 -7.30 1.78
N TYR A 264 4.78 -8.07 2.51
CA TYR A 264 3.57 -7.54 3.17
C TYR A 264 3.89 -6.69 4.38
N SER A 265 5.19 -6.62 4.68
CA SER A 265 5.73 -5.84 5.76
C SER A 265 5.60 -4.36 5.44
N PHE A 266 6.06 -3.93 4.28
CA PHE A 266 6.24 -2.51 4.03
C PHE A 266 7.27 -1.88 4.99
N THR A 267 8.33 -2.62 5.36
CA THR A 267 9.52 -2.05 6.02
C THR A 267 10.81 -2.67 5.53
N ASP A 268 11.90 -1.92 5.69
CA ASP A 268 13.28 -2.36 5.52
C ASP A 268 13.82 -3.20 6.70
N SER A 269 12.96 -3.74 7.57
CA SER A 269 13.44 -4.52 8.72
C SER A 269 14.02 -5.89 8.36
N ASP A 270 13.74 -6.36 7.14
CA ASP A 270 14.13 -7.66 6.60
C ASP A 270 15.32 -7.55 5.60
N GLY A 271 15.75 -6.32 5.29
CA GLY A 271 16.91 -6.01 4.46
C GLY A 271 16.73 -6.37 2.98
N SER A 272 16.85 -7.65 2.60
CA SER A 272 16.68 -8.06 1.18
C SER A 272 16.08 -9.46 1.06
N SER A 273 15.38 -9.92 2.11
CA SER A 273 14.70 -11.22 2.10
C SER A 273 13.39 -11.19 1.32
N ALA A 274 12.64 -10.08 1.35
CA ALA A 274 11.46 -9.79 0.57
C ALA A 274 11.51 -8.34 0.08
N PHE A 275 10.61 -7.99 -0.85
CA PHE A 275 10.46 -6.61 -1.30
C PHE A 275 9.02 -6.25 -1.56
N TYR A 276 8.60 -5.04 -1.21
CA TYR A 276 7.42 -4.42 -1.82
C TYR A 276 7.84 -3.52 -2.97
N CYS A 277 6.85 -3.10 -3.77
CA CYS A 277 7.08 -2.49 -5.09
C CYS A 277 8.06 -1.30 -5.07
N SER A 278 7.82 -0.30 -4.22
CA SER A 278 8.62 0.92 -4.14
C SER A 278 9.92 0.76 -3.35
N GLU A 279 9.99 -0.17 -2.40
CA GLU A 279 11.24 -0.51 -1.73
C GLU A 279 12.24 -1.14 -2.70
N LEU A 280 11.81 -2.09 -3.54
CA LEU A 280 12.67 -2.68 -4.56
C LEU A 280 13.32 -1.59 -5.42
N VAL A 281 12.51 -0.63 -5.87
CA VAL A 281 12.97 0.48 -6.71
C VAL A 281 13.89 1.43 -5.94
N SER A 282 13.56 1.78 -4.69
CA SER A 282 14.40 2.63 -3.82
C SER A 282 15.77 2.00 -3.61
N LYS A 283 15.80 0.74 -3.14
CA LYS A 283 17.04 0.01 -2.85
C LYS A 283 17.88 -0.26 -4.09
N ALA A 284 17.24 -0.51 -5.24
CA ALA A 284 17.95 -0.60 -6.51
C ALA A 284 18.73 0.68 -6.79
N TYR A 285 18.12 1.85 -6.64
CA TYR A 285 18.79 3.12 -6.86
C TYR A 285 19.81 3.49 -5.77
N GLU A 286 19.54 3.15 -4.51
CA GLU A 286 20.49 3.29 -3.41
C GLU A 286 21.76 2.46 -3.64
N SER A 287 21.65 1.27 -4.25
CA SER A 287 22.82 0.48 -4.66
C SER A 287 23.71 1.20 -5.70
N GLY A 288 23.09 2.10 -6.47
CA GLY A 288 23.75 3.02 -7.39
C GLY A 288 24.32 4.27 -6.72
N GLY A 289 24.03 4.50 -5.43
CA GLY A 289 24.40 5.71 -4.69
C GLY A 289 23.44 6.89 -4.92
N LEU A 290 22.21 6.63 -5.38
CA LEU A 290 21.19 7.66 -5.60
C LEU A 290 19.96 7.41 -4.72
N ASP A 291 19.68 8.35 -3.81
CA ASP A 291 18.39 8.41 -3.12
C ASP A 291 17.35 9.09 -4.02
N ILE A 292 16.23 8.39 -4.25
CA ILE A 292 15.15 8.83 -5.15
C ILE A 292 13.85 9.13 -4.39
N ALA A 293 13.82 8.89 -3.08
CA ALA A 293 12.62 9.05 -2.28
C ALA A 293 12.59 10.43 -1.62
N ASN A 294 11.54 11.20 -1.89
CA ASN A 294 11.29 12.45 -1.17
C ASN A 294 10.29 12.17 -0.04
N LYS A 295 10.78 12.03 1.18
CA LYS A 295 9.96 11.77 2.36
C LYS A 295 9.14 12.98 2.76
N ASN A 296 7.95 12.74 3.33
CA ASN A 296 7.10 13.81 3.82
C ASN A 296 6.26 13.34 5.00
N ALA A 297 6.34 14.06 6.12
CA ALA A 297 5.62 13.72 7.33
C ALA A 297 4.09 13.68 7.13
N GLU A 298 3.51 14.55 6.30
CA GLU A 298 2.07 14.52 6.02
C GLU A 298 1.64 13.30 5.20
N ARG A 299 2.50 12.80 4.31
CA ARG A 299 2.26 11.55 3.57
C ARG A 299 2.46 10.32 4.43
N ASP A 300 3.46 10.34 5.30
CA ASP A 300 3.83 9.19 6.12
C ASP A 300 3.00 9.06 7.40
N LYS A 301 2.28 10.11 7.83
CA LYS A 301 1.65 10.14 9.15
C LYS A 301 0.70 8.98 9.42
N ILE A 302 -0.03 8.48 8.41
CA ILE A 302 -0.92 7.33 8.59
C ILE A 302 -0.10 6.03 8.74
N VAL A 303 0.94 5.86 7.93
CA VAL A 303 1.85 4.72 8.04
C VAL A 303 2.54 4.72 9.40
N VAL A 304 3.10 5.86 9.83
CA VAL A 304 3.74 6.00 11.16
C VAL A 304 2.76 5.68 12.28
N ALA A 305 1.57 6.30 12.26
CA ALA A 305 0.50 6.09 13.23
C ALA A 305 0.22 4.60 13.42
N VAL A 306 0.01 3.91 12.29
CA VAL A 306 -0.32 2.50 12.26
C VAL A 306 0.82 1.66 12.83
N HIS A 307 2.06 1.86 12.39
CA HIS A 307 3.19 1.10 12.91
C HIS A 307 3.44 1.29 14.42
N GLU A 308 3.27 2.49 14.94
CA GLU A 308 3.43 2.71 16.38
C GLU A 308 2.37 1.95 17.21
N VAL A 309 1.15 1.76 16.68
CA VAL A 309 0.15 0.88 17.30
C VAL A 309 0.66 -0.54 17.38
N ILE A 310 1.16 -1.06 16.27
CA ILE A 310 1.62 -2.44 16.18
C ILE A 310 2.79 -2.70 17.12
N ASP A 311 3.78 -1.81 17.14
CA ASP A 311 4.91 -1.91 18.05
C ASP A 311 4.43 -1.84 19.51
N GLY A 312 3.41 -1.01 19.78
CA GLY A 312 2.73 -0.94 21.07
C GLY A 312 2.05 -2.25 21.48
N LEU A 313 1.45 -2.98 20.53
CA LEU A 313 0.74 -4.25 20.74
C LEU A 313 1.65 -5.46 20.95
N LYS A 314 2.91 -5.38 20.53
CA LYS A 314 3.94 -6.43 20.67
C LYS A 314 3.48 -7.81 20.18
N PRO A 315 3.43 -8.06 18.87
CA PRO A 315 3.13 -9.39 18.34
C PRO A 315 4.13 -10.44 18.83
N LYS A 316 3.65 -11.62 19.25
CA LYS A 316 4.46 -12.76 19.68
C LYS A 316 5.25 -13.38 18.53
N ASP A 317 4.61 -13.44 17.36
CA ASP A 317 5.19 -13.90 16.10
C ASP A 317 4.70 -12.96 14.99
N LYS A 318 5.56 -12.01 14.62
CA LYS A 318 5.26 -10.99 13.63
C LYS A 318 5.04 -11.61 12.25
N VAL A 319 5.85 -12.59 11.89
CA VAL A 319 5.77 -13.30 10.62
C VAL A 319 4.41 -13.96 10.44
N LYS A 320 4.03 -14.81 11.40
CA LYS A 320 2.79 -15.57 11.32
C LYS A 320 1.56 -14.65 11.29
N LEU A 321 1.56 -13.62 12.14
CA LEU A 321 0.46 -12.67 12.20
C LEU A 321 0.29 -11.91 10.88
N SER A 322 1.38 -11.60 10.17
CA SER A 322 1.33 -11.01 8.83
C SER A 322 0.65 -11.93 7.82
N ASP A 323 1.02 -13.22 7.79
CA ASP A 323 0.39 -14.20 6.90
C ASP A 323 -1.10 -14.37 7.21
N ASP A 324 -1.46 -14.42 8.48
CA ASP A 324 -2.85 -14.51 8.93
C ASP A 324 -3.67 -13.26 8.50
N ILE A 325 -3.08 -12.06 8.57
CA ILE A 325 -3.70 -10.81 8.10
C ILE A 325 -3.91 -10.83 6.59
N VAL A 326 -2.91 -11.25 5.81
CA VAL A 326 -3.02 -11.32 4.34
C VAL A 326 -4.12 -12.30 3.94
N ASN A 327 -4.14 -13.49 4.57
CA ASN A 327 -5.17 -14.49 4.31
C ASN A 327 -6.56 -14.03 4.74
N PHE A 328 -6.68 -13.31 5.85
CA PHE A 328 -7.92 -12.67 6.25
C PHE A 328 -8.35 -11.62 5.21
N ALA A 329 -7.47 -10.69 4.84
CA ALA A 329 -7.76 -9.62 3.91
C ALA A 329 -8.25 -10.15 2.55
N LEU A 330 -7.61 -11.21 2.02
CA LEU A 330 -8.03 -11.85 0.78
C LEU A 330 -9.46 -12.41 0.87
N ARG A 331 -9.75 -13.20 1.93
CA ARG A 331 -11.11 -13.74 2.16
C ARG A 331 -12.15 -12.64 2.36
N TYR A 332 -11.75 -11.58 3.06
CA TYR A 332 -12.60 -10.46 3.41
C TYR A 332 -12.94 -9.54 2.24
N ILE A 333 -11.98 -9.31 1.34
CA ILE A 333 -12.23 -8.53 0.12
C ILE A 333 -13.21 -9.28 -0.82
N GLU A 334 -13.17 -10.61 -0.83
CA GLU A 334 -14.09 -11.43 -1.62
C GLU A 334 -15.52 -11.43 -1.04
N ASN A 335 -15.63 -11.54 0.29
CA ASN A 335 -16.91 -11.61 1.00
C ASN A 335 -16.83 -10.81 2.31
N PRO A 336 -17.01 -9.48 2.26
CA PRO A 336 -16.92 -8.63 3.45
C PRO A 336 -18.04 -8.94 4.44
N ASP A 337 -17.66 -9.30 5.67
CA ASP A 337 -18.60 -9.68 6.73
C ASP A 337 -18.09 -9.27 8.11
N PHE A 338 -18.91 -8.53 8.87
CA PHE A 338 -18.51 -8.06 10.19
C PHE A 338 -18.19 -9.20 11.15
N ASP A 339 -18.92 -10.32 11.10
CA ASP A 339 -18.68 -11.46 11.99
C ASP A 339 -17.33 -12.12 11.69
N MET A 340 -16.98 -12.26 10.40
CA MET A 340 -15.65 -12.72 9.99
C MET A 340 -14.52 -11.79 10.45
N LEU A 341 -14.74 -10.47 10.40
CA LEU A 341 -13.78 -9.50 10.93
C LEU A 341 -13.63 -9.69 12.45
N GLN A 342 -14.74 -9.61 13.19
CA GLN A 342 -14.76 -9.76 14.64
C GLN A 342 -14.08 -11.06 15.10
N ASP A 343 -14.37 -12.18 14.43
CA ASP A 343 -13.72 -13.47 14.67
C ASP A 343 -12.20 -13.38 14.48
N PHE A 344 -11.73 -12.78 13.38
CA PHE A 344 -10.30 -12.59 13.14
C PHE A 344 -9.62 -11.76 14.24
N ILE A 345 -10.26 -10.69 14.71
CA ILE A 345 -9.75 -9.86 15.80
C ILE A 345 -9.65 -10.65 17.11
N VAL A 346 -10.76 -11.25 17.53
CA VAL A 346 -10.88 -11.90 18.83
C VAL A 346 -10.05 -13.18 18.88
N ASN A 347 -10.08 -13.97 17.81
CA ASN A 347 -9.51 -15.32 17.81
C ASN A 347 -8.13 -15.40 17.14
N THR A 348 -7.73 -14.40 16.33
CA THR A 348 -6.40 -14.40 15.70
C THR A 348 -5.50 -13.32 16.28
N ILE A 349 -5.94 -12.07 16.29
CA ILE A 349 -5.02 -10.97 16.64
C ILE A 349 -4.81 -10.87 18.15
N VAL A 350 -5.88 -10.90 18.95
CA VAL A 350 -5.80 -10.76 20.41
C VAL A 350 -4.87 -11.83 21.03
N PRO A 351 -4.97 -13.13 20.67
CA PRO A 351 -4.04 -14.14 21.18
C PRO A 351 -2.61 -13.98 20.68
N SER A 352 -2.42 -13.38 19.50
CA SER A 352 -1.12 -13.23 18.84
C SER A 352 -0.31 -12.01 19.30
N CYS A 353 -0.91 -11.10 20.06
CA CYS A 353 -0.24 -9.92 20.60
C CYS A 353 -0.03 -10.06 22.11
N GLU A 354 1.19 -9.85 22.61
CA GLU A 354 1.54 -10.01 24.02
C GLU A 354 0.61 -9.18 24.91
N VAL A 355 0.46 -7.89 24.59
CA VAL A 355 -0.35 -6.94 25.40
C VAL A 355 -1.80 -7.37 25.50
N PHE A 356 -2.37 -7.85 24.40
CA PHE A 356 -3.74 -8.33 24.39
C PHE A 356 -3.87 -9.66 25.13
N SER A 357 -2.95 -10.59 24.92
CA SER A 357 -3.01 -11.90 25.56
C SER A 357 -2.71 -11.89 27.05
N GLU A 358 -2.04 -10.86 27.58
CA GLU A 358 -1.91 -10.64 29.02
C GLU A 358 -3.26 -10.28 29.66
N ILE A 359 -4.09 -9.51 28.93
CA ILE A 359 -5.39 -9.00 29.40
C ILE A 359 -6.51 -10.00 29.10
N PHE A 360 -6.40 -10.71 27.98
CA PHE A 360 -7.35 -11.72 27.51
C PHE A 360 -6.63 -13.07 27.28
N PRO A 361 -6.21 -13.76 28.35
CA PRO A 361 -5.33 -14.94 28.26
C PRO A 361 -6.04 -16.24 27.85
N ASP A 362 -7.36 -16.30 27.95
CA ASP A 362 -8.11 -17.55 27.78
C ASP A 362 -9.43 -17.38 27.00
N GLU A 363 -9.99 -18.51 26.54
CA GLU A 363 -11.23 -18.56 25.75
C GLU A 363 -12.41 -17.85 26.45
N LYS A 364 -12.49 -17.91 27.79
CA LYS A 364 -13.57 -17.24 28.54
C LYS A 364 -13.43 -15.73 28.47
N SER A 365 -12.20 -15.22 28.57
CA SER A 365 -11.90 -13.79 28.42
C SER A 365 -12.15 -13.30 26.99
N LEU A 366 -11.89 -14.12 25.98
CA LEU A 366 -12.20 -13.82 24.57
C LEU A 366 -13.72 -13.74 24.33
N VAL A 367 -14.51 -14.65 24.91
CA VAL A 367 -15.99 -14.58 24.82
C VAL A 367 -16.54 -13.29 25.44
N LYS A 368 -15.98 -12.86 26.57
CA LYS A 368 -16.35 -11.59 27.21
C LYS A 368 -15.99 -10.37 26.36
N LEU A 369 -14.77 -10.35 25.82
CA LEU A 369 -14.34 -9.33 24.87
C LEU A 369 -15.28 -9.27 23.65
N ASN A 370 -15.65 -10.43 23.10
CA ASN A 370 -16.57 -10.55 21.98
C ASN A 370 -17.94 -9.91 22.28
N ASN A 371 -18.46 -10.13 23.49
CA ASN A 371 -19.71 -9.52 23.93
C ASN A 371 -19.60 -7.99 24.07
N VAL A 372 -18.46 -7.49 24.53
CA VAL A 372 -18.20 -6.04 24.60
C VAL A 372 -18.11 -5.43 23.19
N ILE A 373 -17.47 -6.10 22.24
CA ILE A 373 -17.43 -5.68 20.83
C ILE A 373 -18.85 -5.59 20.25
N ASN A 374 -19.72 -6.56 20.55
CA ASN A 374 -21.13 -6.52 20.14
C ASN A 374 -21.87 -5.32 20.75
N LYS A 375 -21.68 -5.02 22.04
CA LYS A 375 -22.29 -3.83 22.66
C LYS A 375 -21.84 -2.53 22.00
N VAL A 376 -20.56 -2.43 21.62
CA VAL A 376 -20.05 -1.26 20.88
C VAL A 376 -20.66 -1.19 19.49
N ARG A 377 -20.74 -2.31 18.76
CA ARG A 377 -21.37 -2.38 17.43
C ARG A 377 -22.82 -1.91 17.47
N ASP A 378 -23.58 -2.43 18.44
CA ASP A 378 -25.03 -2.27 18.54
C ASP A 378 -25.43 -0.92 19.14
N GLY A 379 -24.46 -0.17 19.70
CA GLY A 379 -24.66 1.18 20.23
C GLY A 379 -24.94 1.25 21.74
N ASP A 380 -24.91 0.12 22.43
CA ASP A 380 -25.26 -0.02 23.86
C ASP A 380 -24.07 0.27 24.80
N ALA A 381 -22.89 0.58 24.25
CA ALA A 381 -21.67 0.72 25.03
C ALA A 381 -21.49 2.08 25.73
N PHE A 382 -22.11 3.15 25.21
CA PHE A 382 -21.77 4.54 25.58
C PHE A 382 -23.00 5.39 25.95
N ASP A 383 -23.95 4.79 26.66
CA ASP A 383 -25.21 5.45 27.05
C ASP A 383 -24.99 6.67 27.95
N ASN A 384 -24.07 6.59 28.92
CA ASN A 384 -23.83 7.70 29.85
C ASN A 384 -23.17 8.88 29.13
N PHE A 385 -22.19 8.62 28.25
CA PHE A 385 -21.59 9.64 27.38
C PHE A 385 -22.64 10.26 26.45
N SER A 386 -23.40 9.44 25.72
CA SER A 386 -24.36 9.92 24.71
C SER A 386 -25.41 10.82 25.35
N LYS A 387 -25.92 10.43 26.52
CA LYS A 387 -26.85 11.25 27.31
C LYS A 387 -26.24 12.57 27.76
N ALA A 388 -25.03 12.54 28.35
CA ALA A 388 -24.37 13.74 28.83
C ALA A 388 -24.01 14.71 27.69
N SER A 389 -23.56 14.18 26.55
CA SER A 389 -23.25 14.93 25.33
C SER A 389 -24.50 15.57 24.74
N GLY A 390 -25.60 14.80 24.61
CA GLY A 390 -26.90 15.31 24.16
C GLY A 390 -27.44 16.43 25.05
N ASP A 391 -27.38 16.25 26.38
CA ASP A 391 -27.79 17.26 27.35
C ASP A 391 -26.96 18.55 27.24
N TYR A 392 -25.65 18.43 27.03
CA TYR A 392 -24.77 19.58 26.82
C TYR A 392 -25.09 20.31 25.50
N LYS A 393 -25.22 19.59 24.38
CA LYS A 393 -25.57 20.16 23.07
C LYS A 393 -26.91 20.91 23.15
N ALA A 394 -27.93 20.33 23.80
CA ALA A 394 -29.23 20.96 24.01
C ALA A 394 -29.14 22.22 24.89
N LYS A 395 -28.37 22.19 25.99
CA LYS A 395 -28.17 23.36 26.86
C LYS A 395 -27.39 24.48 26.15
N LYS A 396 -26.40 24.14 25.32
CA LYS A 396 -25.63 25.08 24.50
C LYS A 396 -26.52 25.75 23.46
N ALA A 397 -27.31 24.97 22.72
CA ALA A 397 -28.26 25.48 21.73
C ALA A 397 -29.34 26.39 22.36
N ALA A 398 -29.74 26.10 23.59
CA ALA A 398 -30.69 26.92 24.35
C ALA A 398 -30.06 28.16 25.02
N GLY A 399 -28.79 28.48 24.74
CA GLY A 399 -28.09 29.65 25.31
C GLY A 399 -27.91 29.59 26.83
N LYS A 400 -28.03 28.41 27.46
CA LYS A 400 -27.99 28.28 28.94
C LYS A 400 -26.61 28.56 29.54
N PHE A 401 -25.58 28.63 28.70
CA PHE A 401 -24.21 28.94 29.07
C PHE A 401 -23.84 30.42 28.85
N ASP A 402 -24.72 31.25 28.27
CA ASP A 402 -24.48 32.69 28.03
C ASP A 402 -24.80 33.57 29.27
N ALA A 403 -24.83 32.96 30.46
CA ALA A 403 -25.18 33.65 31.69
C ALA A 403 -24.05 34.58 32.17
N LYS A 404 -24.41 35.82 32.52
CA LYS A 404 -23.48 36.87 33.00
C LYS A 404 -22.74 36.46 34.29
N PHE A 405 -21.65 37.17 34.58
CA PHE A 405 -20.84 37.04 35.81
C PHE A 405 -20.16 35.67 35.99
N GLY A 406 -19.69 35.03 34.92
CA GLY A 406 -18.91 33.78 34.99
C GLY A 406 -19.71 32.52 35.37
N ILE A 407 -21.00 32.67 35.70
CA ILE A 407 -21.92 31.57 36.00
C ILE A 407 -22.13 30.69 34.75
N GLY A 408 -22.19 31.32 33.57
CA GLY A 408 -22.26 30.63 32.28
C GLY A 408 -21.07 29.70 32.06
N PHE A 409 -19.86 30.23 32.25
CA PHE A 409 -18.61 29.48 32.16
C PHE A 409 -18.54 28.31 33.15
N LEU A 410 -18.91 28.53 34.42
CA LEU A 410 -18.93 27.46 35.43
C LEU A 410 -19.92 26.35 35.06
N ARG A 411 -21.14 26.71 34.62
CA ARG A 411 -22.16 25.75 34.17
C ARG A 411 -21.69 24.94 32.96
N GLU A 412 -21.02 25.60 32.02
CA GLU A 412 -20.46 24.94 30.85
C GLU A 412 -19.36 23.95 31.25
N LYS A 413 -18.44 24.36 32.13
CA LYS A 413 -17.38 23.47 32.65
C LYS A 413 -17.95 22.30 33.45
N THR A 414 -18.95 22.50 34.30
CA THR A 414 -19.61 21.40 35.01
C THR A 414 -20.29 20.43 34.05
N ALA A 415 -20.96 20.92 33.00
CA ALA A 415 -21.58 20.06 31.99
C ALA A 415 -20.51 19.26 31.20
N GLN A 416 -19.39 19.88 30.84
CA GLN A 416 -18.27 19.22 30.17
C GLN A 416 -17.60 18.16 31.07
N VAL A 417 -17.44 18.43 32.37
CA VAL A 417 -16.98 17.41 33.35
C VAL A 417 -17.98 16.25 33.44
N GLY A 418 -19.29 16.53 33.34
CA GLY A 418 -20.33 15.52 33.28
C GLY A 418 -20.20 14.57 32.08
N ILE A 419 -19.80 15.10 30.92
CA ILE A 419 -19.49 14.28 29.72
C ILE A 419 -18.30 13.34 30.00
N ALA A 420 -17.20 13.89 30.54
CA ALA A 420 -16.01 13.10 30.88
C ALA A 420 -16.32 11.99 31.91
N ALA A 421 -17.09 12.33 32.95
CA ALA A 421 -17.51 11.38 33.97
C ALA A 421 -18.44 10.30 33.41
N GLY A 422 -19.33 10.66 32.49
CA GLY A 422 -20.18 9.72 31.75
C GLY A 422 -19.34 8.71 30.95
N PHE A 423 -18.37 9.20 30.19
CA PHE A 423 -17.43 8.36 29.45
C PHE A 423 -16.62 7.43 30.35
N LEU A 424 -16.03 7.93 31.44
CA LEU A 424 -15.26 7.08 32.36
C LEU A 424 -16.12 5.99 33.01
N LYS A 425 -17.40 6.29 33.28
CA LYS A 425 -18.35 5.30 33.79
C LYS A 425 -18.67 4.22 32.75
N ASP A 426 -18.89 4.61 31.50
CA ASP A 426 -19.08 3.66 30.39
C ASP A 426 -17.84 2.77 30.21
N MET A 427 -16.64 3.36 30.18
CA MET A 427 -15.38 2.61 30.10
C MET A 427 -15.19 1.63 31.25
N ASN A 428 -15.55 2.02 32.47
CA ASN A 428 -15.49 1.12 33.63
C ASN A 428 -16.50 -0.03 33.53
N ASN A 429 -17.71 0.22 33.02
CA ASN A 429 -18.69 -0.84 32.79
C ASN A 429 -18.20 -1.83 31.73
N LEU A 430 -17.67 -1.33 30.61
CA LEU A 430 -17.12 -2.16 29.53
C LEU A 430 -15.92 -2.98 30.01
N ALA A 431 -15.03 -2.41 30.83
CA ALA A 431 -13.93 -3.14 31.44
C ALA A 431 -14.44 -4.32 32.30
N ASN A 432 -15.42 -4.06 33.18
CA ASN A 432 -16.01 -5.11 34.02
C ASN A 432 -16.68 -6.21 33.18
N ASP A 433 -17.40 -5.83 32.11
CA ASP A 433 -18.04 -6.76 31.19
C ASP A 433 -17.02 -7.61 30.42
N ALA A 434 -15.89 -7.01 30.04
CA ALA A 434 -14.76 -7.69 29.41
C ALA A 434 -14.01 -8.63 30.39
N GLY A 435 -14.28 -8.51 31.70
CA GLY A 435 -13.55 -9.23 32.74
C GLY A 435 -12.17 -8.63 33.06
N THR A 436 -11.96 -7.35 32.72
CA THR A 436 -10.73 -6.59 32.94
C THR A 436 -10.98 -5.46 33.94
N ASN A 437 -9.95 -4.67 34.26
CA ASN A 437 -10.10 -3.44 35.03
C ASN A 437 -9.85 -2.18 34.20
N LEU A 438 -10.27 -1.03 34.73
CA LEU A 438 -10.13 0.26 34.05
C LEU A 438 -8.66 0.60 33.72
N GLN A 439 -7.70 0.18 34.55
CA GLN A 439 -6.29 0.44 34.31
C GLN A 439 -5.77 -0.35 33.09
N GLU A 440 -6.13 -1.62 32.96
CA GLU A 440 -5.81 -2.46 31.79
C GLU A 440 -6.45 -1.91 30.52
N THR A 441 -7.73 -1.49 30.61
CA THR A 441 -8.42 -0.86 29.47
C THR A 441 -7.74 0.47 29.08
N LEU A 442 -7.28 1.26 30.04
CA LEU A 442 -6.50 2.48 29.78
C LEU A 442 -5.13 2.16 29.15
N ILE A 443 -4.45 1.08 29.55
CA ILE A 443 -3.20 0.63 28.93
C ILE A 443 -3.43 0.27 27.46
N LEU A 444 -4.49 -0.48 27.13
CA LEU A 444 -4.84 -0.78 25.75
C LEU A 444 -5.18 0.48 24.96
N THR A 445 -6.03 1.33 25.53
CA THR A 445 -6.45 2.60 24.93
C THR A 445 -5.24 3.48 24.64
N THR A 446 -4.27 3.57 25.56
CA THR A 446 -3.06 4.37 25.36
C THR A 446 -2.10 3.76 24.37
N LYS A 447 -1.95 2.43 24.31
CA LYS A 447 -1.07 1.79 23.32
C LYS A 447 -1.60 1.83 21.90
N ILE A 448 -2.92 1.98 21.74
CA ILE A 448 -3.56 1.94 20.43
C ILE A 448 -4.01 3.33 19.98
N LEU A 449 -4.76 4.05 20.81
CA LEU A 449 -5.28 5.35 20.40
C LEU A 449 -4.22 6.45 20.43
N LEU A 450 -3.33 6.47 21.44
CA LEU A 450 -2.38 7.57 21.58
C LEU A 450 -1.43 7.70 20.38
N PRO A 451 -0.79 6.63 19.86
CA PRO A 451 0.10 6.76 18.71
C PRO A 451 -0.64 7.22 17.45
N LEU A 452 -1.84 6.69 17.23
CA LEU A 452 -2.67 7.13 16.11
C LEU A 452 -2.97 8.62 16.19
N TYR A 453 -3.31 9.13 17.37
CA TYR A 453 -3.58 10.56 17.54
C TYR A 453 -2.35 11.46 17.51
N GLN A 454 -1.22 11.00 18.04
CA GLN A 454 0.03 11.76 18.02
C GLN A 454 0.52 12.00 16.60
N ASN A 455 0.16 11.14 15.65
CA ASN A 455 0.60 11.25 14.27
C ASN A 455 -0.50 11.77 13.33
N LEU A 456 -1.77 11.42 13.52
CA LEU A 456 -2.85 11.78 12.60
C LEU A 456 -3.49 13.15 12.85
N GLY A 457 -3.33 13.73 14.04
CA GLY A 457 -4.02 14.97 14.43
C GLY A 457 -5.49 14.76 14.78
N THR A 458 -6.29 14.17 13.89
CA THR A 458 -7.66 13.71 14.14
C THR A 458 -7.99 12.45 13.33
N TYR A 459 -8.90 11.60 13.83
CA TYR A 459 -9.47 10.54 12.99
C TYR A 459 -10.42 11.07 11.93
N GLY A 460 -10.88 12.32 12.09
CA GLY A 460 -11.75 13.01 11.15
C GLY A 460 -11.20 13.06 9.72
N GLU A 461 -9.89 13.16 9.50
CA GLU A 461 -9.31 13.13 8.14
C GLU A 461 -9.53 11.77 7.46
N ILE A 462 -9.13 10.70 8.13
CA ILE A 462 -9.27 9.33 7.62
C ILE A 462 -10.75 8.98 7.43
N LEU A 463 -11.61 9.35 8.38
CA LEU A 463 -13.00 8.93 8.42
C LEU A 463 -13.94 9.84 7.64
N SER A 464 -13.65 11.13 7.50
CA SER A 464 -14.34 12.02 6.55
C SER A 464 -14.13 11.52 5.13
N ASP A 465 -12.91 11.10 4.79
CA ASP A 465 -12.60 10.61 3.45
C ASP A 465 -13.22 9.23 3.20
N LEU A 466 -13.35 8.38 4.22
CA LEU A 466 -14.13 7.14 4.15
C LEU A 466 -15.66 7.36 4.17
N GLY A 467 -16.17 8.32 4.93
CA GLY A 467 -17.59 8.66 5.05
C GLY A 467 -18.17 9.26 3.76
N LYS A 468 -17.37 10.08 3.05
CA LYS A 468 -17.67 10.54 1.68
C LYS A 468 -17.83 9.37 0.69
N ASN A 469 -17.33 8.17 1.00
CA ASN A 469 -17.43 6.98 0.16
C ASN A 469 -18.70 6.12 0.42
N GLY A 470 -19.69 6.63 1.16
CA GLY A 470 -21.01 5.98 1.30
C GLY A 470 -21.03 4.81 2.28
N VAL A 471 -20.09 4.77 3.22
CA VAL A 471 -20.03 3.79 4.29
C VAL A 471 -21.12 4.05 5.33
N GLN A 472 -21.93 3.03 5.66
CA GLN A 472 -22.74 3.09 6.87
C GLN A 472 -21.89 2.71 8.07
N ILE A 473 -21.69 3.68 8.95
CA ILE A 473 -20.93 3.53 10.19
C ILE A 473 -21.90 3.03 11.27
N PRO A 474 -21.64 1.90 11.96
CA PRO A 474 -22.48 1.45 13.06
C PRO A 474 -22.61 2.52 14.15
N GLN A 475 -23.79 2.62 14.78
CA GLN A 475 -24.11 3.73 15.68
C GLN A 475 -23.11 3.90 16.81
N GLY A 476 -22.68 2.82 17.48
CA GLY A 476 -21.71 2.96 18.56
C GLY A 476 -20.31 3.32 18.08
N VAL A 477 -19.96 3.04 16.82
CA VAL A 477 -18.74 3.60 16.22
C VAL A 477 -18.90 5.10 15.98
N GLN A 478 -20.06 5.58 15.51
CA GLN A 478 -20.31 7.03 15.41
C GLN A 478 -20.15 7.71 16.78
N THR A 479 -20.68 7.10 17.84
CA THR A 479 -20.52 7.60 19.21
C THR A 479 -19.06 7.64 19.64
N MET A 480 -18.26 6.61 19.30
CA MET A 480 -16.81 6.65 19.50
C MET A 480 -16.18 7.85 18.80
N LEU A 481 -16.54 8.12 17.53
CA LEU A 481 -16.02 9.30 16.82
C LEU A 481 -16.41 10.61 17.50
N GLU A 482 -17.62 10.71 18.06
CA GLU A 482 -18.01 11.88 18.84
C GLU A 482 -17.20 12.06 20.13
N ILE A 483 -16.90 10.97 20.86
CA ILE A 483 -16.03 10.99 22.06
C ILE A 483 -14.64 11.53 21.71
N ILE A 484 -14.16 11.06 20.58
CA ILE A 484 -12.86 11.36 19.98
C ILE A 484 -12.76 12.84 19.60
N ASP A 485 -13.72 13.36 18.83
CA ASP A 485 -13.75 14.77 18.41
C ASP A 485 -13.89 15.71 19.60
N TRP A 486 -14.73 15.33 20.57
CA TRP A 486 -14.86 16.06 21.83
C TRP A 486 -13.52 16.11 22.60
N SER A 487 -12.76 15.02 22.62
CA SER A 487 -11.46 14.96 23.30
C SER A 487 -10.42 15.89 22.64
N VAL A 488 -10.44 15.99 21.30
CA VAL A 488 -9.58 16.91 20.54
C VAL A 488 -9.94 18.37 20.81
N GLU A 489 -11.24 18.72 20.79
CA GLU A 489 -11.70 20.06 21.14
C GLU A 489 -11.20 20.47 22.53
N LYS A 490 -11.23 19.54 23.49
CA LYS A 490 -10.75 19.77 24.86
C LYS A 490 -9.23 19.91 24.96
N ARG A 491 -8.46 19.21 24.13
CA ARG A 491 -7.01 19.40 24.07
C ARG A 491 -6.66 20.85 23.71
N GLU A 492 -7.31 21.43 22.71
CA GLU A 492 -7.04 22.82 22.31
C GLU A 492 -7.47 23.83 23.38
N GLU A 493 -8.42 23.47 24.24
CA GLU A 493 -8.73 24.25 25.45
C GLU A 493 -7.65 24.10 26.54
N ILE A 494 -7.14 22.87 26.77
CA ILE A 494 -6.10 22.58 27.77
C ILE A 494 -4.75 23.16 27.37
N ARG A 495 -4.43 23.16 26.07
CA ARG A 495 -3.23 23.79 25.52
C ARG A 495 -3.09 25.25 25.92
N LYS A 496 -4.22 25.96 26.03
CA LYS A 496 -4.29 27.37 26.42
C LYS A 496 -4.05 27.60 27.92
N TRP A 497 -3.85 26.55 28.73
CA TRP A 497 -3.61 26.67 30.15
C TRP A 497 -2.17 27.16 30.43
N PRO A 498 -1.99 28.15 31.32
CA PRO A 498 -0.66 28.66 31.62
C PRO A 498 0.24 27.59 32.25
N ILE A 499 1.53 27.63 31.89
CA ILE A 499 2.64 26.84 32.46
C ILE A 499 2.61 25.34 32.13
N ILE A 500 1.46 24.66 32.28
CA ILE A 500 1.33 23.20 32.11
C ILE A 500 0.50 22.78 30.90
N GLY A 501 -0.19 23.73 30.24
CA GLY A 501 -1.11 23.45 29.14
C GLY A 501 -0.41 22.85 27.92
N GLU A 502 0.72 23.42 27.49
CA GLU A 502 1.47 22.92 26.33
C GLU A 502 2.00 21.48 26.57
N PRO A 503 2.73 21.17 27.68
CA PRO A 503 3.15 19.80 27.96
C PRO A 503 1.98 18.80 28.11
N LEU A 504 0.89 19.19 28.79
CA LEU A 504 -0.28 18.32 28.94
C LEU A 504 -0.99 18.08 27.60
N SER A 505 -1.11 19.11 26.77
CA SER A 505 -1.70 18.99 25.44
C SER A 505 -0.86 18.12 24.50
N GLN A 506 0.45 18.05 24.67
CA GLN A 506 1.33 17.17 23.90
C GLN A 506 1.11 15.69 24.25
N LEU A 507 0.68 15.40 25.49
CA LEU A 507 0.28 14.07 25.96
C LEU A 507 -1.16 13.72 25.62
N MET A 508 -1.92 14.64 25.00
CA MET A 508 -3.31 14.47 24.62
C MET A 508 -3.48 14.24 23.10
N PRO A 509 -4.59 13.62 22.68
CA PRO A 509 -4.91 13.36 21.28
C PRO A 509 -4.81 14.58 20.35
N GLY A 510 -3.97 14.53 19.30
CA GLY A 510 -3.88 15.56 18.26
C GLY A 510 -2.61 16.41 18.24
N SER A 511 -1.54 15.99 18.93
CA SER A 511 -0.27 16.71 19.02
C SER A 511 0.66 16.61 17.81
N GLY A 512 0.31 15.81 16.80
CA GLY A 512 0.84 15.86 15.43
C GLY A 512 2.32 16.19 15.32
N ASN A 513 3.21 15.47 16.03
CA ASN A 513 4.64 15.64 15.80
C ASN A 513 4.94 14.98 14.46
N GLY A 514 5.17 15.77 13.41
CA GLY A 514 5.48 15.26 12.07
C GLY A 514 6.69 14.34 12.12
N LYS A 515 6.44 13.03 12.10
CA LYS A 515 7.45 11.98 12.02
C LYS A 515 7.49 11.45 10.59
N ILE A 516 8.71 11.17 10.14
CA ILE A 516 8.98 10.49 8.88
C ILE A 516 9.46 9.09 9.24
N ARG A 517 9.00 8.10 8.48
CA ARG A 517 9.50 6.73 8.60
C ARG A 517 10.63 6.53 7.60
N THR A 518 11.84 6.24 8.10
CA THR A 518 13.02 6.06 7.25
C THR A 518 13.11 4.67 6.64
N ASP A 519 12.50 3.67 7.29
CA ASP A 519 12.49 2.27 6.87
C ASP A 519 11.28 1.90 6.00
N PHE A 520 10.50 2.87 5.51
CA PHE A 520 9.40 2.64 4.57
C PHE A 520 9.48 3.64 3.43
N THR A 521 9.34 3.22 2.16
CA THR A 521 9.29 4.09 0.97
C THR A 521 8.05 3.87 0.15
N SER A 522 7.16 4.86 0.07
CA SER A 522 5.97 4.77 -0.77
C SER A 522 6.27 5.02 -2.26
N PRO A 523 5.43 4.53 -3.19
CA PRO A 523 5.50 4.94 -4.60
C PRO A 523 5.36 6.45 -4.77
N SER A 524 4.62 7.10 -3.86
CA SER A 524 4.45 8.55 -3.83
C SER A 524 5.73 9.29 -3.46
N ASP A 525 6.54 8.77 -2.54
CA ASP A 525 7.85 9.38 -2.21
C ASP A 525 8.74 9.44 -3.44
N ILE A 526 8.76 8.37 -4.24
CA ILE A 526 9.49 8.32 -5.52
C ILE A 526 8.86 9.30 -6.51
N GLY A 527 7.53 9.32 -6.63
CA GLY A 527 6.83 10.22 -7.56
C GLY A 527 7.02 11.71 -7.29
N TYR A 528 7.25 12.08 -6.03
CA TYR A 528 7.54 13.46 -5.59
C TYR A 528 9.05 13.73 -5.42
N GLY A 529 9.89 12.72 -5.39
CA GLY A 529 11.36 12.86 -5.35
C GLY A 529 12.02 12.84 -6.71
N ALA A 530 11.37 12.22 -7.69
CA ALA A 530 11.93 12.10 -9.02
C ALA A 530 11.88 13.43 -9.81
N SER A 531 12.93 13.58 -10.63
CA SER A 531 13.36 14.69 -11.50
C SER A 531 12.31 15.56 -12.19
N ASP A 532 12.77 16.69 -12.76
CA ASP A 532 12.03 17.55 -13.68
C ASP A 532 11.50 16.82 -14.94
N PHE A 533 12.06 15.65 -15.28
CA PHE A 533 11.52 14.78 -16.33
C PHE A 533 10.38 13.91 -15.79
N SER A 534 9.19 14.10 -16.35
CA SER A 534 8.11 13.14 -16.21
C SER A 534 7.17 13.14 -17.41
N TYR A 535 6.65 11.95 -17.73
CA TYR A 535 5.52 11.77 -18.64
C TYR A 535 4.36 11.16 -17.87
N THR A 536 3.14 11.61 -18.13
CA THR A 536 1.94 11.08 -17.50
C THR A 536 0.92 10.63 -18.53
N TRP A 537 0.13 9.60 -18.20
CA TRP A 537 -0.97 9.12 -19.02
C TRP A 537 -2.05 8.44 -18.15
N PRO A 538 -3.35 8.59 -18.45
CA PRO A 538 -3.93 9.50 -19.44
C PRO A 538 -3.76 11.00 -19.12
#